data_AF-A0A9D2QUB5-F1
#
_entry.id   AF-A0A9D2QUB5-F1
#
_cell.length_a   1.000
_cell.length_b   1.000
_cell.length_c   1.000
_cell.angle_alpha   90.00
_cell.angle_beta   90.00
_cell.angle_gamma   90.00
#
_symmetry.space_group_name_H-M   'P 1'
#
loop_
_entity.id
_entity.type
_entity.pdbx_description
1 polymer ?
#
loop_
_entity_poly.entity_id
_entity_poly.type
_entity_poly.pdbx_seq_one_letter_code
_entity_poly.pdbx_strand_id
1 'polypeptide(L)'
;MYCKYCGRKLQEGEICSCRQQTDQKKPVKIQAPQSWETGQKPERQETDQPDIQRSGKILLALSFLCSILLIISYVLIRLVFQEELNSSALEMFYPYLTYILPIFWGALAFVFALFSLQDKKIRKGSLAAILVSIVLAGATVGAQILFPYEPQYYGSSDEGSEEEEAEDIEDKDGDADPENPEESSQTQSDLAEIKEEYGNKSIDYAGAKNALADLETQVFEGETGDEILEFQSQIENDLRTEIQNLASAQDYPAIMSKLKDQEEKIWNEDAVLSQLRETYEPEYLLYLGTESQNLIAAGKKDEAIKMLEEGQNLVEDKDVVDEMILDARNSRDTGEYILPESSSRYLTDADISGLTLQQINYAKNEIYARHGRKFQSAELQNYFNSKSWYSGTIEAADFDESVLNDFEKKNAELLSSKEFSMESGGYKLDQ
;
A
#
# COMPACT_ATOMS: atom_id res chain seq x y z
N MET A 1 -41.51 -9.19 -29.68
CA MET A 1 -40.11 -9.68 -29.77
C MET A 1 -39.64 -9.63 -31.22
N TYR A 2 -38.35 -9.54 -31.57
CA TYR A 2 -37.88 -9.60 -32.97
C TYR A 2 -37.21 -10.93 -33.28
N CYS A 3 -37.41 -11.48 -34.48
CA CYS A 3 -36.73 -12.71 -34.90
C CYS A 3 -35.24 -12.45 -35.13
N LYS A 4 -34.38 -13.20 -34.42
CA LYS A 4 -32.92 -13.07 -34.49
C LYS A 4 -32.31 -13.43 -35.86
N TYR A 5 -33.04 -14.15 -36.71
CA TYR A 5 -32.54 -14.61 -38.02
C TYR A 5 -32.98 -13.73 -39.20
N CYS A 6 -34.20 -13.19 -39.18
CA CYS A 6 -34.72 -12.36 -40.28
C CYS A 6 -35.03 -10.91 -39.88
N GLY A 7 -34.91 -10.54 -38.61
CA GLY A 7 -35.12 -9.17 -38.13
C GLY A 7 -36.57 -8.69 -38.08
N ARG A 8 -37.56 -9.54 -38.40
CA ARG A 8 -38.99 -9.17 -38.37
C ARG A 8 -39.53 -9.12 -36.93
N LYS A 9 -40.41 -8.14 -36.65
CA LYS A 9 -41.15 -8.01 -35.38
C LYS A 9 -42.23 -9.11 -35.29
N LEU A 10 -42.22 -9.87 -34.19
CA LEU A 10 -43.16 -10.93 -33.83
C LEU A 10 -44.09 -10.45 -32.71
N GLN A 11 -45.38 -10.77 -32.85
CA GLN A 11 -46.40 -10.54 -31.83
C GLN A 11 -46.33 -11.64 -30.74
N GLU A 12 -46.92 -11.38 -29.58
CA GLU A 12 -46.84 -12.27 -28.42
C GLU A 12 -47.55 -13.61 -28.68
N GLY A 13 -46.80 -14.72 -28.62
CA GLY A 13 -47.27 -16.08 -28.97
C GLY A 13 -46.96 -16.55 -30.40
N GLU A 14 -46.36 -15.71 -31.25
CA GLU A 14 -46.05 -16.03 -32.66
C GLU A 14 -44.64 -16.65 -32.81
N ILE A 15 -44.51 -17.78 -33.51
CA ILE A 15 -43.22 -18.50 -33.70
C ILE A 15 -42.74 -18.33 -35.17
N CYS A 16 -41.57 -17.73 -35.39
CA CYS A 16 -40.98 -17.54 -36.73
C CYS A 16 -40.47 -18.88 -37.30
N SER A 17 -40.99 -19.33 -38.44
CA SER A 17 -40.56 -20.54 -39.17
C SER A 17 -39.27 -20.36 -40.00
N CYS A 18 -38.58 -19.26 -39.76
CA CYS A 18 -37.47 -18.70 -40.54
C CYS A 18 -36.18 -19.55 -40.51
N ARG A 19 -36.18 -20.63 -39.71
CA ARG A 19 -35.07 -21.59 -39.55
C ARG A 19 -35.14 -22.79 -40.50
N GLN A 20 -36.28 -23.03 -41.17
CA GLN A 20 -36.45 -24.21 -42.04
C GLN A 20 -36.09 -23.98 -43.51
N GLN A 21 -35.74 -22.76 -43.89
CA GLN A 21 -35.29 -22.45 -45.25
C GLN A 21 -33.92 -21.78 -45.17
N THR A 22 -32.96 -22.30 -45.95
CA THR A 22 -31.58 -21.83 -46.14
C THR A 22 -30.55 -22.28 -45.09
N ASP A 23 -30.08 -23.52 -45.28
CA ASP A 23 -28.66 -23.80 -45.17
C ASP A 23 -27.87 -22.83 -46.10
N GLN A 24 -26.81 -22.23 -45.56
CA GLN A 24 -25.81 -21.36 -46.22
C GLN A 24 -26.14 -19.86 -46.40
N LYS A 25 -25.62 -19.01 -45.50
CA LYS A 25 -24.60 -17.93 -45.74
C LYS A 25 -24.66 -16.79 -44.68
N LYS A 26 -23.46 -16.43 -44.20
CA LYS A 26 -22.91 -15.33 -43.36
C LYS A 26 -23.83 -14.25 -42.72
N PRO A 27 -23.50 -13.77 -41.50
CA PRO A 27 -24.25 -12.73 -40.79
C PRO A 27 -24.18 -11.37 -41.50
N VAL A 28 -25.30 -10.66 -41.54
CA VAL A 28 -25.49 -9.32 -42.11
C VAL A 28 -24.79 -8.28 -41.22
N LYS A 29 -23.95 -7.42 -41.82
CA LYS A 29 -23.36 -6.25 -41.16
C LYS A 29 -24.43 -5.16 -41.00
N ILE A 30 -24.63 -4.70 -39.77
CA ILE A 30 -25.44 -3.53 -39.44
C ILE A 30 -24.65 -2.28 -39.86
N GLN A 31 -25.26 -1.38 -40.63
CA GLN A 31 -24.67 -0.08 -41.00
C GLN A 31 -24.84 0.93 -39.85
N ALA A 32 -23.79 1.70 -39.59
CA ALA A 32 -23.79 2.83 -38.65
C ALA A 32 -24.53 4.05 -39.26
N PRO A 33 -25.13 4.92 -38.42
CA PRO A 33 -25.98 6.02 -38.89
C PRO A 33 -25.21 7.09 -39.67
N GLN A 34 -25.90 7.66 -40.66
CA GLN A 34 -25.39 8.64 -41.62
C GLN A 34 -25.09 9.99 -40.95
N SER A 35 -23.83 10.30 -40.68
CA SER A 35 -23.38 11.68 -40.37
C SER A 35 -21.94 11.98 -40.79
N TRP A 36 -21.45 11.39 -41.89
CA TRP A 36 -20.08 11.62 -42.40
C TRP A 36 -20.07 12.12 -43.86
N GLU A 37 -21.07 12.89 -44.25
CA GLU A 37 -21.10 13.57 -45.56
C GLU A 37 -20.78 15.07 -45.42
N THR A 38 -19.60 15.39 -44.91
CA THR A 38 -18.91 16.64 -45.26
C THR A 38 -17.41 16.37 -45.28
N GLY A 39 -16.84 16.42 -46.48
CA GLY A 39 -15.42 16.28 -46.72
C GLY A 39 -14.66 17.48 -46.16
N GLN A 40 -14.21 17.36 -44.90
CA GLN A 40 -13.03 18.05 -44.38
C GLN A 40 -12.28 17.06 -43.51
N LYS A 41 -11.07 16.70 -43.94
CA LYS A 41 -10.13 15.92 -43.14
C LYS A 41 -9.60 16.87 -42.06
N PRO A 42 -9.90 16.69 -40.76
CA PRO A 42 -9.28 17.53 -39.76
C PRO A 42 -7.79 17.19 -39.75
N GLU A 43 -6.99 18.22 -39.99
CA GLU A 43 -5.56 18.23 -39.83
C GLU A 43 -5.28 17.83 -38.38
N ARG A 44 -4.66 16.66 -38.21
CA ARG A 44 -4.33 16.14 -36.88
C ARG A 44 -3.23 17.05 -36.35
N GLN A 45 -3.58 17.95 -35.42
CA GLN A 45 -2.56 18.57 -34.58
C GLN A 45 -1.85 17.43 -33.84
N GLU A 46 -0.57 17.25 -34.13
CA GLU A 46 0.36 16.48 -33.30
C GLU A 46 0.40 17.16 -31.93
N THR A 47 -0.49 16.75 -31.04
CA THR A 47 -0.24 16.86 -29.62
C THR A 47 0.78 15.76 -29.29
N ASP A 48 2.00 16.17 -28.96
CA ASP A 48 3.04 15.36 -28.36
C ASP A 48 2.49 14.62 -27.12
N GLN A 49 1.97 13.41 -27.35
CA GLN A 49 1.76 12.40 -26.31
C GLN A 49 3.05 11.58 -26.22
N PRO A 50 3.67 11.42 -25.03
CA PRO A 50 4.87 10.62 -24.92
C PRO A 50 4.51 9.16 -25.25
N ASP A 51 5.06 8.69 -26.37
CA ASP A 51 4.97 7.33 -26.87
C ASP A 51 5.29 6.30 -25.76
N ILE A 52 4.27 5.58 -25.30
CA ILE A 52 4.41 4.32 -24.53
C ILE A 52 5.19 3.26 -25.36
N GLN A 53 5.41 3.50 -26.66
CA GLN A 53 6.24 2.68 -27.53
C GLN A 53 7.76 2.87 -27.30
N ARG A 54 8.21 3.88 -26.54
CA ARG A 54 9.64 4.08 -26.19
C ARG A 54 10.13 3.21 -25.02
N SER A 55 9.24 2.68 -24.19
CA SER A 55 9.60 2.05 -22.91
C SER A 55 10.40 0.75 -23.06
N GLY A 56 10.01 -0.14 -23.98
CA GLY A 56 10.64 -1.46 -24.13
C GLY A 56 12.12 -1.41 -24.52
N LYS A 57 12.50 -0.47 -25.39
CA LYS A 57 13.91 -0.31 -25.81
C LYS A 57 14.78 0.26 -24.69
N ILE A 58 14.23 1.17 -23.89
CA ILE A 58 14.91 1.74 -22.72
C ILE A 58 15.12 0.65 -21.67
N LEU A 59 14.08 -0.13 -21.37
CA LEU A 59 14.16 -1.27 -20.44
C LEU A 59 15.18 -2.32 -20.89
N LEU A 60 15.23 -2.63 -22.18
CA LEU A 60 16.24 -3.53 -22.72
C LEU A 60 17.66 -2.96 -22.56
N ALA A 61 17.86 -1.67 -22.83
CA ALA A 61 19.16 -1.01 -22.62
C ALA A 61 19.58 -1.00 -21.15
N LEU A 62 18.64 -0.77 -20.23
CA LEU A 62 18.86 -0.83 -18.78
C LEU A 62 19.23 -2.24 -18.31
N SER A 63 18.63 -3.28 -18.90
CA SER A 63 18.98 -4.67 -18.58
C SER A 63 20.44 -4.99 -18.96
N PHE A 64 20.91 -4.51 -20.11
CA PHE A 64 22.31 -4.65 -20.52
C PHE A 64 23.25 -3.84 -19.61
N LEU A 65 22.86 -2.62 -19.25
CA LEU A 65 23.64 -1.77 -18.35
C LEU A 65 23.79 -2.42 -16.97
N CYS A 66 22.72 -2.97 -16.40
CA CYS A 66 22.78 -3.69 -15.11
C CYS A 66 23.64 -4.96 -15.20
N SER A 67 23.60 -5.68 -16.34
CA SER A 67 24.46 -6.84 -16.56
C SER A 67 25.95 -6.46 -16.64
N ILE A 68 26.26 -5.30 -17.23
CA ILE A 68 27.63 -4.75 -17.25
C ILE A 68 28.05 -4.33 -15.83
N LEU A 69 27.16 -3.66 -15.09
CA LEU A 69 27.42 -3.24 -13.72
C LEU A 69 27.65 -4.43 -12.79
N LEU A 70 26.94 -5.56 -12.95
CA LEU A 70 27.21 -6.80 -12.24
C LEU A 70 28.65 -7.28 -12.45
N ILE A 71 29.11 -7.30 -13.70
CA ILE A 71 30.47 -7.76 -14.04
C ILE A 71 31.50 -6.78 -13.47
N ILE A 72 31.29 -5.48 -13.65
CA ILE A 72 32.19 -4.43 -13.16
C ILE A 72 32.25 -4.47 -11.62
N SER A 73 31.11 -4.54 -10.94
CA SER A 73 31.08 -4.60 -9.47
C SER A 73 31.78 -5.85 -8.95
N TYR A 74 31.51 -7.01 -9.56
CA TYR A 74 32.16 -8.26 -9.19
C TYR A 74 33.68 -8.18 -9.38
N VAL A 75 34.15 -7.71 -10.54
CA VAL A 75 35.58 -7.58 -10.86
C VAL A 75 36.26 -6.54 -9.97
N LEU A 76 35.65 -5.38 -9.74
CA LEU A 76 36.23 -4.35 -8.90
C LEU A 76 36.36 -4.81 -7.45
N ILE A 77 35.31 -5.39 -6.87
CA ILE A 77 35.32 -5.87 -5.48
C ILE A 77 36.28 -7.05 -5.31
N ARG A 78 36.35 -7.98 -6.28
CA ARG A 78 37.19 -9.18 -6.19
C ARG A 78 38.63 -9.03 -6.68
N LEU A 79 38.95 -8.09 -7.59
CA LEU A 79 40.30 -7.99 -8.16
C LEU A 79 41.00 -6.67 -7.85
N VAL A 80 40.26 -5.57 -7.66
CA VAL A 80 40.85 -4.23 -7.53
C VAL A 80 40.89 -3.76 -6.08
N PHE A 81 39.80 -3.96 -5.34
CA PHE A 81 39.66 -3.43 -3.97
C PHE A 81 39.94 -4.45 -2.86
N GLN A 82 40.59 -5.57 -3.17
CA GLN A 82 40.94 -6.61 -2.19
C GLN A 82 41.76 -6.05 -1.03
N GLU A 83 42.76 -5.20 -1.31
CA GLU A 83 43.66 -4.68 -0.26
C GLU A 83 43.05 -3.48 0.50
N GLU A 84 42.18 -2.71 -0.14
CA GLU A 84 41.65 -1.45 0.41
C GLU A 84 40.37 -1.67 1.24
N LEU A 85 39.55 -2.66 0.88
CA LEU A 85 38.35 -3.05 1.65
C LEU A 85 38.66 -3.97 2.83
N ASN A 86 39.87 -4.54 2.89
CA ASN A 86 40.41 -5.26 4.06
C ASN A 86 41.02 -4.30 5.11
N SER A 87 40.78 -2.99 5.00
CA SER A 87 41.06 -2.06 6.09
C SER A 87 40.06 -2.25 7.24
N SER A 88 40.50 -2.00 8.48
CA SER A 88 39.78 -2.34 9.72
C SER A 88 38.36 -1.76 9.84
N ALA A 89 37.99 -0.77 9.01
CA ALA A 89 36.66 -0.15 9.03
C ALA A 89 35.64 -0.81 8.08
N LEU A 90 36.07 -1.62 7.10
CA LEU A 90 35.20 -2.19 6.05
C LEU A 90 35.22 -3.73 5.99
N GLU A 91 36.02 -4.38 6.83
CA GLU A 91 36.14 -5.84 6.90
C GLU A 91 34.79 -6.52 7.22
N MET A 92 33.97 -5.91 8.09
CA MET A 92 32.63 -6.38 8.40
C MET A 92 31.67 -6.30 7.20
N PHE A 93 31.83 -5.31 6.33
CA PHE A 93 30.94 -5.06 5.19
C PHE A 93 31.41 -5.75 3.91
N TYR A 94 32.69 -6.10 3.80
CA TYR A 94 33.29 -6.71 2.61
C TYR A 94 32.62 -8.02 2.16
N PRO A 95 32.25 -8.96 3.05
CA PRO A 95 31.48 -10.15 2.68
C PRO A 95 30.14 -9.76 2.04
N TYR A 96 29.38 -8.88 2.70
CA TYR A 96 28.08 -8.43 2.21
C TYR A 96 28.19 -7.73 0.84
N LEU A 97 29.17 -6.86 0.65
CA LEU A 97 29.42 -6.19 -0.62
C LEU A 97 29.76 -7.19 -1.73
N THR A 98 30.51 -8.24 -1.42
CA THR A 98 30.92 -9.23 -2.42
C THR A 98 29.80 -10.21 -2.81
N TYR A 99 28.89 -10.52 -1.87
CA TYR A 99 27.78 -11.43 -2.12
C TYR A 99 26.52 -10.70 -2.61
N ILE A 100 26.08 -9.66 -1.92
CA ILE A 100 24.78 -9.02 -2.14
C ILE A 100 24.78 -8.12 -3.37
N LEU A 101 25.82 -7.30 -3.56
CA LEU A 101 25.84 -6.29 -4.62
C LEU A 101 25.77 -6.90 -6.04
N PRO A 102 26.54 -7.96 -6.39
CA PRO A 102 26.41 -8.60 -7.70
C PRO A 102 25.05 -9.30 -7.90
N ILE A 103 24.50 -9.89 -6.83
CA ILE A 103 23.18 -10.55 -6.87
C ILE A 103 22.09 -9.51 -7.12
N PHE A 104 22.16 -8.35 -6.47
CA PHE A 104 21.23 -7.23 -6.67
C PHE A 104 21.22 -6.76 -8.13
N TRP A 105 22.39 -6.51 -8.73
CA TRP A 105 22.48 -6.12 -10.14
C TRP A 105 21.97 -7.22 -11.08
N GLY A 106 22.18 -8.48 -10.75
CA GLY A 106 21.67 -9.63 -11.50
C GLY A 106 20.15 -9.73 -11.46
N ALA A 107 19.55 -9.55 -10.29
CA ALA A 107 18.10 -9.52 -10.11
C ALA A 107 17.47 -8.35 -10.88
N LEU A 108 18.06 -7.16 -10.78
CA LEU A 108 17.58 -5.96 -11.48
C LEU A 108 17.67 -6.12 -13.01
N ALA A 109 18.77 -6.69 -13.52
CA ALA A 109 18.93 -7.02 -14.93
C ALA A 109 17.85 -8.01 -15.42
N PHE A 110 17.54 -9.03 -14.62
CA PHE A 110 16.52 -10.03 -14.93
C PHE A 110 15.10 -9.41 -14.97
N VAL A 111 14.76 -8.58 -13.99
CA VAL A 111 13.47 -7.88 -13.93
C VAL A 111 13.29 -6.97 -15.14
N PHE A 112 14.26 -6.13 -15.47
CA PHE A 112 14.17 -5.28 -16.66
C PHE A 112 14.06 -6.08 -17.96
N ALA A 113 14.75 -7.21 -18.06
CA ALA A 113 14.63 -8.10 -19.20
C ALA A 113 13.22 -8.71 -19.33
N LEU A 114 12.57 -9.08 -18.21
CA LEU A 114 11.17 -9.55 -18.19
C LEU A 114 10.19 -8.46 -18.63
N PHE A 115 10.29 -7.25 -18.07
CA PHE A 115 9.40 -6.15 -18.44
C PHE A 115 9.58 -5.71 -19.90
N SER A 116 10.78 -5.85 -20.46
CA SER A 116 11.02 -5.58 -21.89
C SER A 116 10.28 -6.54 -22.84
N LEU A 117 9.75 -7.69 -22.37
CA LEU A 117 8.96 -8.63 -23.18
C LEU A 117 7.60 -8.06 -23.63
N GLN A 118 7.14 -6.97 -23.02
CA GLN A 118 5.87 -6.32 -23.37
C GLN A 118 5.85 -5.79 -24.81
N ASP A 119 7.01 -5.47 -25.40
CA ASP A 119 7.10 -5.02 -26.79
C ASP A 119 7.42 -6.19 -27.76
N LYS A 120 6.43 -6.50 -28.61
CA LYS A 120 6.48 -7.57 -29.61
C LYS A 120 7.62 -7.40 -30.63
N LYS A 121 8.12 -6.18 -30.87
CA LYS A 121 9.18 -5.92 -31.85
C LYS A 121 10.57 -6.32 -31.35
N ILE A 122 10.79 -6.28 -30.03
CA ILE A 122 12.10 -6.53 -29.40
C ILE A 122 12.16 -7.86 -28.63
N ARG A 123 11.07 -8.64 -28.61
CA ARG A 123 10.94 -9.91 -27.86
C ARG A 123 12.10 -10.89 -28.04
N LYS A 124 12.72 -10.96 -29.22
CA LYS A 124 13.91 -11.81 -29.47
C LYS A 124 15.15 -11.31 -28.70
N GLY A 125 15.35 -10.00 -28.62
CA GLY A 125 16.42 -9.37 -27.86
C GLY A 125 16.21 -9.52 -26.35
N SER A 126 14.98 -9.35 -25.87
CA SER A 126 14.62 -9.58 -24.46
C SER A 126 14.86 -11.02 -24.01
N LEU A 127 14.50 -12.01 -24.85
CA LEU A 127 14.80 -13.41 -24.55
C LEU A 127 16.31 -13.69 -24.47
N ALA A 128 17.10 -13.08 -25.35
CA ALA A 128 18.56 -13.18 -25.28
C ALA A 128 19.12 -12.52 -24.01
N ALA A 129 18.59 -11.35 -23.61
CA ALA A 129 18.99 -10.67 -22.38
C ALA A 129 18.68 -11.50 -21.12
N ILE A 130 17.51 -12.16 -21.06
CA ILE A 130 17.16 -13.08 -19.96
C ILE A 130 18.18 -14.22 -19.87
N LEU A 131 18.53 -14.85 -20.99
CA LEU A 131 19.51 -15.93 -21.02
C LEU A 131 20.88 -15.45 -20.54
N VAL A 132 21.31 -14.26 -20.95
CA VAL A 132 22.59 -13.66 -20.52
C VAL A 132 22.56 -13.37 -19.00
N SER A 133 21.49 -12.81 -18.47
CA SER A 133 21.36 -12.54 -17.03
C SER A 133 21.41 -13.83 -16.20
N ILE A 134 20.76 -14.90 -16.64
CA ILE A 134 20.80 -16.21 -15.96
C ILE A 134 22.21 -16.80 -15.98
N VAL A 135 22.90 -16.75 -17.13
CA VAL A 135 24.27 -17.27 -17.24
C VAL A 135 25.24 -16.46 -16.37
N LEU A 136 25.16 -15.13 -16.37
CA LEU A 136 26.02 -14.26 -15.57
C LEU A 136 25.76 -14.46 -14.06
N ALA A 137 24.51 -14.48 -13.63
CA ALA A 137 24.15 -14.73 -12.24
C ALA A 137 24.57 -16.14 -11.78
N GLY A 138 24.39 -17.15 -12.64
CA GLY A 138 24.86 -18.51 -12.38
C GLY A 138 26.38 -18.59 -12.29
N ALA A 139 27.11 -17.87 -13.14
CA ALA A 139 28.57 -17.80 -13.08
C ALA A 139 29.07 -17.10 -11.81
N THR A 140 28.42 -16.01 -11.37
CA THR A 140 28.79 -15.32 -10.13
C THR A 140 28.54 -16.19 -8.90
N VAL A 141 27.38 -16.84 -8.82
CA VAL A 141 27.06 -17.77 -7.72
C VAL A 141 27.99 -18.99 -7.75
N GLY A 142 28.26 -19.54 -8.93
CA GLY A 142 29.21 -20.64 -9.09
C GLY A 142 30.62 -20.26 -8.64
N ALA A 143 31.10 -19.06 -8.98
CA ALA A 143 32.39 -18.56 -8.53
C ALA A 143 32.41 -18.30 -7.02
N GLN A 144 31.30 -17.84 -6.43
CA GLN A 144 31.14 -17.68 -4.98
C GLN A 144 31.20 -19.02 -4.23
N ILE A 145 30.67 -20.10 -4.82
CA ILE A 145 30.71 -21.45 -4.24
C ILE A 145 32.08 -22.10 -4.40
N LEU A 146 32.72 -21.93 -5.57
CA LEU A 146 34.03 -22.52 -5.87
C LEU A 146 35.19 -21.79 -5.17
N PHE A 147 35.04 -20.48 -4.97
CA PHE A 147 35.99 -19.62 -4.29
C PHE A 147 35.26 -18.84 -3.19
N PRO A 148 34.85 -19.54 -2.11
CA PRO A 148 34.24 -18.89 -0.96
C PRO A 148 35.22 -17.90 -0.37
N TYR A 149 34.69 -16.78 0.12
CA TYR A 149 35.48 -15.83 0.89
C TYR A 149 35.94 -16.51 2.18
N GLU A 150 37.26 -16.67 2.34
CA GLU A 150 37.88 -17.03 3.61
C GLU A 150 38.22 -15.73 4.33
N PRO A 151 37.51 -15.38 5.42
CA PRO A 151 37.95 -14.28 6.28
C PRO A 151 39.33 -14.64 6.84
N GLN A 152 40.31 -13.76 6.69
CA GLN A 152 41.60 -13.88 7.36
C GLN A 152 41.39 -13.61 8.85
N TYR A 153 40.94 -14.63 9.58
CA TYR A 153 40.83 -14.56 11.03
C TYR A 153 42.26 -14.54 11.60
N TYR A 154 42.74 -13.38 12.06
CA TYR A 154 43.89 -13.33 12.97
C TYR A 154 43.40 -13.77 14.36
N GLY A 155 43.14 -15.07 14.48
CA GLY A 155 42.89 -15.73 15.73
C GLY A 155 44.14 -16.47 16.16
N SER A 156 44.80 -15.96 17.21
CA SER A 156 45.62 -16.80 18.09
C SER A 156 44.82 -18.05 18.44
N SER A 157 45.29 -19.20 17.98
CA SER A 157 44.91 -20.49 18.56
C SER A 157 46.05 -21.47 18.31
N ASP A 158 46.77 -21.67 19.41
CA ASP A 158 47.58 -22.84 19.68
C ASP A 158 46.65 -24.07 19.68
N GLU A 159 46.95 -25.09 18.88
CA GLU A 159 46.96 -26.52 19.26
C GLU A 159 47.32 -27.41 18.05
N GLY A 160 48.58 -27.90 18.05
CA GLY A 160 48.88 -29.33 17.91
C GLY A 160 49.07 -29.96 16.52
N SER A 161 50.30 -29.96 16.01
CA SER A 161 51.00 -31.21 15.64
C SER A 161 52.51 -30.98 15.36
N GLU A 162 53.31 -31.48 16.31
CA GLU A 162 54.64 -32.11 16.20
C GLU A 162 55.64 -31.59 15.13
N GLU A 163 56.71 -30.92 15.56
CA GLU A 163 58.09 -31.46 15.69
C GLU A 163 59.12 -30.32 15.83
N GLU A 164 59.94 -30.42 16.89
CA GLU A 164 61.32 -29.92 17.09
C GLU A 164 61.73 -28.50 16.62
N GLU A 165 62.05 -27.61 17.57
CA GLU A 165 63.44 -27.33 17.97
C GLU A 165 63.46 -26.30 19.12
N ALA A 166 64.36 -26.53 20.08
CA ALA A 166 64.53 -25.72 21.28
C ALA A 166 65.20 -24.37 20.97
N GLU A 167 64.81 -23.31 21.68
CA GLU A 167 65.76 -22.36 22.27
C GLU A 167 65.08 -21.44 23.30
N ASP A 168 65.79 -21.26 24.42
CA ASP A 168 65.41 -20.56 25.65
C ASP A 168 65.00 -19.09 25.43
N ILE A 169 63.86 -18.65 25.99
CA ILE A 169 63.66 -17.25 26.38
C ILE A 169 62.91 -17.18 27.73
N GLU A 170 63.51 -16.39 28.61
CA GLU A 170 63.27 -16.18 30.05
C GLU A 170 61.84 -15.83 30.46
N ASP A 171 61.51 -16.27 31.69
CA ASP A 171 60.39 -15.83 32.51
C ASP A 171 60.19 -14.31 32.48
N LYS A 172 59.01 -13.87 32.04
CA LYS A 172 58.40 -12.63 32.51
C LYS A 172 56.94 -12.90 32.85
N ASP A 173 56.70 -13.02 34.14
CA ASP A 173 55.41 -12.78 34.77
C ASP A 173 54.80 -11.48 34.20
N GLY A 174 53.71 -11.62 33.47
CA GLY A 174 52.84 -10.53 33.03
C GLY A 174 51.49 -10.74 33.68
N ASP A 175 51.22 -9.95 34.70
CA ASP A 175 50.01 -9.96 35.52
C ASP A 175 48.73 -10.05 34.68
N ALA A 176 47.87 -11.02 35.04
CA ALA A 176 46.44 -10.92 34.75
C ALA A 176 45.88 -9.76 35.57
N ASP A 177 45.40 -8.73 34.89
CA ASP A 177 44.68 -7.60 35.51
C ASP A 177 43.41 -8.16 36.18
N PRO A 178 43.22 -8.00 37.49
CA PRO A 178 42.08 -8.56 38.18
C PRO A 178 40.82 -7.75 37.84
N GLU A 179 39.72 -8.45 37.54
CA GLU A 179 38.36 -7.90 37.51
C GLU A 179 38.16 -6.84 38.60
N ASN A 180 37.82 -5.61 38.22
CA ASN A 180 37.55 -4.52 39.15
C ASN A 180 36.20 -4.78 39.86
N PRO A 181 36.18 -5.23 41.14
CA PRO A 181 34.95 -5.66 41.80
C PRO A 181 34.00 -4.49 42.07
N GLU A 182 34.53 -3.27 42.14
CA GLU A 182 33.76 -2.04 42.38
C GLU A 182 32.86 -1.67 41.20
N GLU A 183 33.28 -1.98 39.97
CA GLU A 183 32.55 -1.66 38.74
C GLU A 183 31.32 -2.57 38.57
N SER A 184 31.49 -3.90 38.79
CA SER A 184 30.37 -4.86 38.71
C SER A 184 29.28 -4.61 39.77
N SER A 185 29.69 -4.15 40.96
CA SER A 185 28.80 -3.79 42.06
C SER A 185 27.95 -2.56 41.73
N GLN A 186 28.53 -1.58 41.04
CA GLN A 186 27.83 -0.36 40.67
C GLN A 186 26.81 -0.63 39.56
N THR A 187 27.17 -1.39 38.53
CA THR A 187 26.24 -1.75 37.45
C THR A 187 25.03 -2.55 37.95
N GLN A 188 25.21 -3.46 38.92
CA GLN A 188 24.09 -4.17 39.54
C GLN A 188 23.14 -3.25 40.31
N SER A 189 23.68 -2.23 40.99
CA SER A 189 22.87 -1.21 41.67
C SER A 189 22.09 -0.36 40.67
N ASP A 190 22.74 0.08 39.60
CA ASP A 190 22.13 0.93 38.58
C ASP A 190 21.03 0.16 37.81
N LEU A 191 21.25 -1.12 37.49
CA LEU A 191 20.23 -1.98 36.89
C LEU A 191 19.00 -2.16 37.80
N ALA A 192 19.21 -2.30 39.11
CA ALA A 192 18.12 -2.41 40.07
C ALA A 192 17.27 -1.13 40.15
N GLU A 193 17.92 0.04 40.07
CA GLU A 193 17.25 1.35 40.01
C GLU A 193 16.40 1.46 38.74
N ILE A 194 16.93 1.12 37.57
CA ILE A 194 16.19 1.15 36.30
C ILE A 194 14.97 0.21 36.36
N LYS A 195 15.14 -1.01 36.90
CA LYS A 195 14.04 -1.97 37.09
C LYS A 195 12.93 -1.38 37.98
N GLU A 196 13.29 -0.67 39.05
CA GLU A 196 12.33 -0.01 39.94
C GLU A 196 11.60 1.15 39.25
N GLU A 197 12.33 2.02 38.55
CA GLU A 197 11.77 3.15 37.80
C GLU A 197 10.84 2.71 36.67
N TYR A 198 11.17 1.62 35.98
CA TYR A 198 10.29 1.07 34.97
C TYR A 198 9.05 0.43 35.61
N GLY A 199 9.25 -0.37 36.67
CA GLY A 199 8.17 -1.04 37.38
C GLY A 199 7.15 -0.08 38.02
N ASN A 200 7.59 1.09 38.46
CA ASN A 200 6.73 2.14 39.00
C ASN A 200 6.17 3.10 37.93
N LYS A 201 6.52 2.90 36.64
CA LYS A 201 6.14 3.72 35.48
C LYS A 201 6.67 5.16 35.53
N SER A 202 7.76 5.41 36.25
CA SER A 202 8.49 6.68 36.23
C SER A 202 9.19 6.89 34.89
N ILE A 203 9.71 5.81 34.30
CA ILE A 203 10.26 5.78 32.94
C ILE A 203 9.39 4.92 32.01
N ASP A 204 9.33 5.30 30.74
CA ASP A 204 8.68 4.52 29.68
C ASP A 204 9.68 3.58 28.98
N TYR A 205 9.23 2.89 27.93
CA TYR A 205 10.07 1.96 27.19
C TYR A 205 11.33 2.63 26.63
N ALA A 206 11.18 3.82 26.04
CA ALA A 206 12.30 4.60 25.53
C ALA A 206 13.28 5.01 26.63
N GLY A 207 12.77 5.49 27.77
CA GLY A 207 13.60 5.80 28.94
C GLY A 207 14.39 4.60 29.45
N ALA A 208 13.75 3.44 29.57
CA ALA A 208 14.41 2.21 29.99
C ALA A 208 15.46 1.73 28.97
N LYS A 209 15.18 1.80 27.67
CA LYS A 209 16.14 1.42 26.62
C LYS A 209 17.36 2.33 26.60
N ASN A 210 17.17 3.65 26.72
CA ASN A 210 18.29 4.60 26.81
C ASN A 210 19.15 4.33 28.05
N ALA A 211 18.53 4.10 29.21
CA ALA A 211 19.27 3.80 30.44
C ALA A 211 20.05 2.48 30.37
N LEU A 212 19.50 1.45 29.72
CA LEU A 212 20.20 0.18 29.50
C LEU A 212 21.37 0.31 28.52
N ALA A 213 21.23 1.12 27.46
CA ALA A 213 22.33 1.38 26.52
C ALA A 213 23.56 2.01 27.21
N ASP A 214 23.34 2.88 28.21
CA ASP A 214 24.42 3.46 29.00
C ASP A 214 25.16 2.40 29.85
N LEU A 215 24.46 1.34 30.29
CA LEU A 215 25.04 0.24 31.05
C LEU A 215 25.78 -0.78 30.17
N GLU A 216 25.29 -1.06 28.96
CA GLU A 216 25.94 -1.99 28.01
C GLU A 216 27.32 -1.52 27.55
N THR A 217 27.59 -0.21 27.57
CA THR A 217 28.93 0.32 27.26
C THR A 217 29.99 0.02 28.32
N GLN A 218 29.59 -0.46 29.51
CA GLN A 218 30.46 -0.62 30.67
C GLN A 218 30.76 -2.10 31.01
N VAL A 219 29.98 -3.07 30.51
CA VAL A 219 30.06 -4.47 30.94
C VAL A 219 29.94 -5.43 29.76
N PHE A 220 30.92 -6.33 29.58
CA PHE A 220 30.85 -7.38 28.55
C PHE A 220 30.90 -8.83 29.06
N GLU A 221 31.16 -9.13 30.34
CA GLU A 221 31.30 -10.53 30.78
C GLU A 221 30.72 -10.78 32.20
N GLY A 222 29.83 -11.79 32.32
CA GLY A 222 29.33 -12.32 33.61
C GLY A 222 27.81 -12.37 33.80
N GLU A 223 27.36 -12.80 35.00
CA GLU A 223 25.94 -12.97 35.42
C GLU A 223 25.11 -11.67 35.28
N THR A 224 25.74 -10.51 35.46
CA THR A 224 25.09 -9.19 35.30
C THR A 224 24.68 -8.91 33.85
N GLY A 225 25.43 -9.42 32.85
CA GLY A 225 25.09 -9.25 31.44
C GLY A 225 23.82 -10.03 31.06
N ASP A 226 23.67 -11.25 31.60
CA ASP A 226 22.47 -12.06 31.38
C ASP A 226 21.21 -11.39 31.98
N GLU A 227 21.33 -10.75 33.14
CA GLU A 227 20.23 -9.99 33.75
C GLU A 227 19.82 -8.75 32.94
N ILE A 228 20.77 -8.06 32.31
CA ILE A 228 20.51 -6.92 31.43
C ILE A 228 19.72 -7.40 30.21
N LEU A 229 20.17 -8.49 29.57
CA LEU A 229 19.50 -9.08 28.40
C LEU A 229 18.10 -9.59 28.74
N GLU A 230 17.92 -10.23 29.91
CA GLU A 230 16.60 -10.67 30.37
C GLU A 230 15.65 -9.49 30.57
N PHE A 231 16.12 -8.42 31.23
CA PHE A 231 15.31 -7.24 31.45
C PHE A 231 15.00 -6.48 30.15
N GLN A 232 15.96 -6.40 29.22
CA GLN A 232 15.72 -5.85 27.89
C GLN A 232 14.61 -6.64 27.16
N SER A 233 14.67 -7.96 27.19
CA SER A 233 13.63 -8.82 26.62
C SER A 233 12.27 -8.59 27.30
N GLN A 234 12.25 -8.37 28.61
CA GLN A 234 11.02 -8.07 29.35
C GLN A 234 10.37 -6.77 28.85
N ILE A 235 11.11 -5.66 28.82
CA ILE A 235 10.54 -4.35 28.43
C ILE A 235 10.08 -4.34 26.96
N GLU A 236 10.77 -5.07 26.09
CA GLU A 236 10.37 -5.25 24.68
C GLU A 236 9.06 -6.04 24.55
N ASN A 237 8.90 -7.10 25.35
CA ASN A 237 7.67 -7.89 25.38
C ASN A 237 6.50 -7.13 26.01
N ASP A 238 6.75 -6.30 27.02
CA ASP A 238 5.75 -5.46 27.65
C ASP A 238 5.18 -4.44 26.64
N LEU A 239 6.05 -3.77 25.87
CA LEU A 239 5.62 -2.87 24.80
C LEU A 239 4.81 -3.62 23.72
N ARG A 240 5.30 -4.77 23.24
CA ARG A 240 4.59 -5.58 22.25
C ARG A 240 3.20 -5.97 22.73
N THR A 241 3.07 -6.38 24.00
CA THR A 241 1.80 -6.76 24.61
C THR A 241 0.85 -5.57 24.68
N GLU A 242 1.35 -4.39 25.06
CA GLU A 242 0.55 -3.18 25.11
C GLU A 242 0.01 -2.79 23.73
N ILE A 243 0.87 -2.78 22.71
CA ILE A 243 0.45 -2.51 21.32
C ILE A 243 -0.55 -3.56 20.83
N GLN A 244 -0.33 -4.84 21.14
CA GLN A 244 -1.25 -5.92 20.77
C GLN A 244 -2.63 -5.77 21.45
N ASN A 245 -2.68 -5.27 22.68
CA ASN A 245 -3.93 -4.96 23.36
C ASN A 245 -4.69 -3.81 22.69
N LEU A 246 -3.99 -2.74 22.29
CA LEU A 246 -4.58 -1.65 21.51
C LEU A 246 -5.10 -2.13 20.15
N ALA A 247 -4.33 -2.98 19.47
CA ALA A 247 -4.73 -3.57 18.19
C ALA A 247 -5.98 -4.45 18.34
N SER A 248 -6.07 -5.21 19.43
CA SER A 248 -7.26 -6.01 19.77
C SER A 248 -8.51 -5.13 20.01
N ALA A 249 -8.31 -3.88 20.44
CA ALA A 249 -9.36 -2.87 20.57
C ALA A 249 -9.60 -2.06 19.29
N GLN A 250 -8.85 -2.32 18.20
CA GLN A 250 -8.87 -1.55 16.94
C GLN A 250 -8.52 -0.07 17.10
N ASP A 251 -7.75 0.29 18.13
CA ASP A 251 -7.33 1.67 18.40
C ASP A 251 -5.99 2.00 17.72
N TYR A 252 -6.01 1.99 16.38
CA TYR A 252 -4.84 2.29 15.56
C TYR A 252 -4.26 3.70 15.76
N PRO A 253 -5.07 4.77 15.96
CA PRO A 253 -4.52 6.08 16.31
C PRO A 253 -3.67 6.05 17.59
N ALA A 254 -4.13 5.34 18.63
CA ALA A 254 -3.36 5.22 19.87
C ALA A 254 -2.04 4.46 19.66
N ILE A 255 -2.05 3.39 18.86
CA ILE A 255 -0.83 2.64 18.49
C ILE A 255 0.18 3.58 17.84
N MET A 256 -0.21 4.27 16.77
CA MET A 256 0.72 5.10 16.00
C MET A 256 1.22 6.30 16.79
N SER A 257 0.35 6.93 17.59
CA SER A 257 0.74 8.00 18.52
C SER A 257 1.78 7.52 19.51
N LYS A 258 1.59 6.32 20.09
CA LYS A 258 2.52 5.74 21.06
C LYS A 258 3.84 5.36 20.44
N LEU A 259 3.85 4.69 19.29
CA LEU A 259 5.08 4.33 18.57
C LEU A 259 5.90 5.57 18.23
N LYS A 260 5.26 6.61 17.67
CA LYS A 260 5.91 7.87 17.36
C LYS A 260 6.52 8.55 18.60
N ASP A 261 5.77 8.62 19.71
CA ASP A 261 6.26 9.20 20.96
C ASP A 261 7.49 8.45 21.51
N GLN A 262 7.53 7.12 21.39
CA GLN A 262 8.69 6.33 21.81
C GLN A 262 9.88 6.54 20.88
N GLU A 263 9.67 6.54 19.55
CA GLU A 263 10.73 6.77 18.56
C GLU A 263 11.39 8.14 18.70
N GLU A 264 10.62 9.20 19.01
CA GLU A 264 11.17 10.54 19.25
C GLU A 264 12.06 10.63 20.50
N LYS A 265 11.91 9.69 21.44
CA LYS A 265 12.64 9.66 22.72
C LYS A 265 13.88 8.76 22.71
N ILE A 266 13.93 7.75 21.84
CA ILE A 266 15.11 6.86 21.75
C ILE A 266 16.22 7.53 20.95
N TRP A 267 17.47 7.42 21.41
CA TRP A 267 18.62 8.05 20.74
C TRP A 267 19.10 7.31 19.49
N ASN A 268 18.92 5.98 19.46
CA ASN A 268 19.38 5.08 18.41
C ASN A 268 18.19 4.39 17.72
N GLU A 269 18.43 3.83 16.52
CA GLU A 269 17.45 2.97 15.87
C GLU A 269 17.11 1.77 16.75
N ASP A 270 15.82 1.55 17.00
CA ASP A 270 15.33 0.42 17.78
C ASP A 270 14.57 -0.56 16.89
N ALA A 271 15.06 -1.79 16.84
CA ALA A 271 14.51 -2.83 15.98
C ALA A 271 13.07 -3.22 16.34
N VAL A 272 12.67 -3.11 17.62
CA VAL A 272 11.31 -3.46 18.05
C VAL A 272 10.32 -2.38 17.61
N LEU A 273 10.67 -1.11 17.77
CA LEU A 273 9.85 0.01 17.27
C LEU A 273 9.71 -0.06 15.75
N SER A 274 10.81 -0.26 15.01
CA SER A 274 10.76 -0.43 13.56
C SER A 274 9.86 -1.59 13.15
N GLN A 275 9.99 -2.76 13.79
CA GLN A 275 9.16 -3.92 13.49
C GLN A 275 7.67 -3.66 13.79
N LEU A 276 7.35 -3.01 14.91
CA LEU A 276 5.98 -2.67 15.27
C LEU A 276 5.39 -1.67 14.28
N ARG A 277 6.16 -0.65 13.86
CA ARG A 277 5.75 0.32 12.85
C ARG A 277 5.45 -0.36 11.51
N GLU A 278 6.36 -1.18 11.01
CA GLU A 278 6.15 -1.95 9.77
C GLU A 278 4.89 -2.83 9.82
N THR A 279 4.54 -3.33 11.02
CA THR A 279 3.36 -4.17 11.22
C THR A 279 2.06 -3.36 11.22
N TYR A 280 2.03 -2.22 11.91
CA TYR A 280 0.78 -1.50 12.21
C TYR A 280 0.52 -0.27 11.33
N GLU A 281 1.53 0.32 10.71
CA GLU A 281 1.34 1.46 9.81
C GLU A 281 0.42 1.13 8.61
N PRO A 282 0.54 -0.04 7.93
CA PRO A 282 -0.39 -0.42 6.88
C PRO A 282 -1.84 -0.57 7.36
N GLU A 283 -2.05 -1.07 8.58
CA GLU A 283 -3.38 -1.18 9.18
C GLU A 283 -3.95 0.20 9.52
N TYR A 284 -3.11 1.11 10.01
CA TYR A 284 -3.50 2.49 10.26
C TYR A 284 -3.87 3.26 8.99
N LEU A 285 -3.10 3.09 7.90
CA LEU A 285 -3.42 3.66 6.60
C LEU A 285 -4.77 3.12 6.06
N LEU A 286 -5.03 1.82 6.24
CA LEU A 286 -6.33 1.23 5.88
C LEU A 286 -7.48 1.81 6.73
N TYR A 287 -7.25 2.00 8.03
CA TYR A 287 -8.19 2.66 8.93
C TYR A 287 -8.49 4.10 8.47
N LEU A 288 -7.46 4.90 8.17
CA LEU A 288 -7.60 6.27 7.67
C LEU A 288 -8.39 6.32 6.36
N GLY A 289 -8.06 5.45 5.40
CA GLY A 289 -8.77 5.35 4.13
C GLY A 289 -10.24 4.97 4.30
N THR A 290 -10.54 4.01 5.19
CA THR A 290 -11.90 3.55 5.43
C THR A 290 -12.75 4.62 6.12
N GLU A 291 -12.23 5.20 7.20
CA GLU A 291 -12.99 6.16 8.00
C GLU A 291 -13.17 7.50 7.29
N SER A 292 -12.16 7.96 6.53
CA SER A 292 -12.32 9.14 5.68
C SER A 292 -13.40 8.94 4.62
N GLN A 293 -13.49 7.76 3.99
CA GLN A 293 -14.57 7.43 3.07
C GLN A 293 -15.94 7.39 3.75
N ASN A 294 -16.03 6.83 4.97
CA ASN A 294 -17.27 6.84 5.76
C ASN A 294 -17.72 8.27 6.08
N LEU A 295 -16.79 9.13 6.49
CA LEU A 295 -17.05 10.54 6.78
C LEU A 295 -17.50 11.31 5.53
N ILE A 296 -16.85 11.08 4.38
CA ILE A 296 -17.27 11.66 3.09
C ILE A 296 -18.67 11.19 2.72
N ALA A 297 -18.98 9.90 2.87
CA ALA A 297 -20.32 9.34 2.62
C ALA A 297 -21.38 9.91 3.57
N ALA A 298 -21.00 10.27 4.80
CA ALA A 298 -21.85 10.96 5.76
C ALA A 298 -21.98 12.48 5.50
N GLY A 299 -21.34 13.01 4.46
CA GLY A 299 -21.33 14.45 4.14
C GLY A 299 -20.42 15.28 5.04
N LYS A 300 -19.55 14.64 5.83
CA LYS A 300 -18.61 15.25 6.78
C LYS A 300 -17.21 15.35 6.20
N LYS A 301 -17.10 15.94 5.02
CA LYS A 301 -15.84 16.05 4.27
C LYS A 301 -14.74 16.78 5.05
N ASP A 302 -15.07 17.86 5.74
CA ASP A 302 -14.09 18.62 6.51
C ASP A 302 -13.55 17.81 7.70
N GLU A 303 -14.39 16.99 8.34
CA GLU A 303 -13.95 16.06 9.39
C GLU A 303 -13.02 14.98 8.81
N ALA A 304 -13.32 14.45 7.61
CA ALA A 304 -12.47 13.49 6.91
C ALA A 304 -11.09 14.05 6.60
N ILE A 305 -11.03 15.27 6.04
CA ILE A 305 -9.76 15.92 5.71
C ILE A 305 -8.95 16.19 6.98
N LYS A 306 -9.60 16.71 8.03
CA LYS A 306 -8.93 16.98 9.31
C LYS A 306 -8.34 15.70 9.92
N MET A 307 -9.10 14.60 9.92
CA MET A 307 -8.63 13.30 10.39
C MET A 307 -7.41 12.82 9.62
N LEU A 308 -7.42 12.94 8.28
CA LEU A 308 -6.29 12.56 7.43
C LEU A 308 -5.07 13.44 7.69
N GLU A 309 -5.25 14.76 7.87
CA GLU A 309 -4.16 15.69 8.20
C GLU A 309 -3.55 15.38 9.58
N GLU A 310 -4.37 15.00 10.57
CA GLU A 310 -3.89 14.54 11.88
C GLU A 310 -3.10 13.23 11.73
N GLY A 311 -3.63 12.25 10.99
CA GLY A 311 -2.98 10.96 10.76
C GLY A 311 -1.70 11.03 9.93
N GLN A 312 -1.59 11.98 9.01
CA GLN A 312 -0.36 12.24 8.24
C GLN A 312 0.85 12.50 9.14
N ASN A 313 0.63 13.11 10.32
CA ASN A 313 1.72 13.39 11.25
C ASN A 313 2.23 12.13 11.97
N LEU A 314 1.53 11.00 11.87
CA LEU A 314 1.85 9.76 12.59
C LEU A 314 2.50 8.68 11.71
N VAL A 315 2.47 8.85 10.38
CA VAL A 315 2.99 7.88 9.41
C VAL A 315 4.31 8.34 8.78
N GLU A 316 5.10 7.38 8.31
CA GLU A 316 6.29 7.67 7.50
C GLU A 316 5.91 7.92 6.03
N ASP A 317 5.03 7.10 5.47
CA ASP A 317 4.57 7.23 4.09
C ASP A 317 3.46 8.29 3.96
N LYS A 318 3.90 9.55 3.84
CA LYS A 318 3.01 10.71 3.69
C LYS A 318 2.33 10.77 2.32
N ASP A 319 2.92 10.16 1.29
CA ASP A 319 2.42 10.24 -0.08
C ASP A 319 1.07 9.54 -0.19
N VAL A 320 0.89 8.41 0.50
CA VAL A 320 -0.39 7.69 0.57
C VAL A 320 -1.48 8.55 1.21
N VAL A 321 -1.17 9.26 2.29
CA VAL A 321 -2.15 10.12 2.97
C VAL A 321 -2.44 11.38 2.15
N ASP A 322 -1.44 11.93 1.45
CA ASP A 322 -1.64 13.04 0.53
C ASP A 322 -2.59 12.67 -0.62
N GLU A 323 -2.47 11.45 -1.16
CA GLU A 323 -3.42 10.93 -2.15
C GLU A 323 -4.85 10.84 -1.57
N MET A 324 -5.01 10.31 -0.36
CA MET A 324 -6.30 10.26 0.33
C MET A 324 -6.90 11.66 0.56
N ILE A 325 -6.08 12.64 0.94
CA ILE A 325 -6.51 14.03 1.14
C ILE A 325 -6.91 14.66 -0.20
N LEU A 326 -6.15 14.42 -1.26
CA LEU A 326 -6.49 14.89 -2.61
C LEU A 326 -7.81 14.29 -3.08
N ASP A 327 -8.02 12.99 -2.86
CA ASP A 327 -9.27 12.32 -3.19
C ASP A 327 -10.44 12.84 -2.36
N ALA A 328 -10.26 13.08 -1.06
CA ALA A 328 -11.27 13.72 -0.21
C ALA A 328 -11.60 15.14 -0.68
N ARG A 329 -10.59 15.92 -1.10
CA ARG A 329 -10.78 17.28 -1.65
C ARG A 329 -11.47 17.25 -3.02
N ASN A 330 -11.12 16.28 -3.86
CA ASN A 330 -11.65 16.12 -5.21
C ASN A 330 -12.92 15.29 -5.29
N SER A 331 -13.33 14.64 -4.19
CA SER A 331 -14.62 13.97 -4.11
C SER A 331 -15.65 15.05 -4.38
N ARG A 332 -16.22 15.02 -5.59
CA ARG A 332 -17.46 15.73 -5.89
C ARG A 332 -18.42 15.35 -4.78
N ASP A 333 -19.24 16.28 -4.31
CA ASP A 333 -20.23 16.02 -3.27
C ASP A 333 -21.17 14.87 -3.69
N THR A 334 -20.71 13.64 -3.53
CA THR A 334 -21.53 12.44 -3.47
C THR A 334 -22.29 12.45 -2.15
N GLY A 335 -21.95 13.33 -1.19
CA GLY A 335 -22.77 13.67 -0.04
C GLY A 335 -23.97 14.58 -0.37
N GLU A 336 -24.00 15.23 -1.54
CA GLU A 336 -25.19 15.98 -1.97
C GLU A 336 -26.25 15.11 -2.65
N TYR A 337 -25.88 13.93 -3.15
CA TYR A 337 -26.78 12.96 -3.78
C TYR A 337 -26.88 11.69 -2.94
N ILE A 338 -28.09 11.20 -2.67
CA ILE A 338 -28.30 9.94 -1.95
C ILE A 338 -27.95 8.75 -2.83
N LEU A 339 -28.28 8.80 -4.13
CA LEU A 339 -27.98 7.75 -5.10
C LEU A 339 -27.45 8.38 -6.41
N PRO A 340 -26.17 8.77 -6.49
CA PRO A 340 -25.61 9.47 -7.65
C PRO A 340 -25.78 8.69 -8.96
N GLU A 341 -25.65 7.37 -8.87
CA GLU A 341 -25.74 6.45 -10.01
C GLU A 341 -27.17 6.17 -10.49
N SER A 342 -28.19 6.72 -9.81
CA SER A 342 -29.61 6.54 -10.19
C SER A 342 -29.96 7.08 -11.57
N SER A 343 -29.12 7.95 -12.13
CA SER A 343 -29.28 8.56 -13.46
C SER A 343 -28.54 7.82 -14.59
N SER A 344 -27.58 6.95 -14.25
CA SER A 344 -26.60 6.37 -15.18
C SER A 344 -26.68 4.84 -15.32
N ARG A 345 -27.24 4.13 -14.33
CA ARG A 345 -27.37 2.65 -14.34
C ARG A 345 -28.61 2.17 -13.61
N TYR A 346 -28.95 0.89 -13.80
CA TYR A 346 -29.96 0.24 -12.98
C TYR A 346 -29.44 -0.02 -11.56
N LEU A 347 -30.24 0.35 -10.58
CA LEU A 347 -30.03 0.02 -9.17
C LEU A 347 -30.48 -1.40 -8.87
N THR A 348 -29.86 -1.99 -7.87
CA THR A 348 -30.17 -3.32 -7.33
C THR A 348 -30.67 -3.21 -5.91
N ASP A 349 -31.30 -4.26 -5.38
CA ASP A 349 -31.72 -4.30 -3.97
C ASP A 349 -30.55 -4.10 -2.99
N ALA A 350 -29.34 -4.53 -3.38
CA ALA A 350 -28.13 -4.34 -2.58
C ALA A 350 -27.69 -2.86 -2.53
N ASP A 351 -27.92 -2.10 -3.60
CA ASP A 351 -27.59 -0.66 -3.64
C ASP A 351 -28.46 0.16 -2.67
N ILE A 352 -29.62 -0.37 -2.25
CA ILE A 352 -30.62 0.35 -1.45
C ILE A 352 -30.94 -0.32 -0.10
N SER A 353 -30.28 -1.44 0.24
CA SER A 353 -30.63 -2.24 1.42
C SER A 353 -30.29 -1.57 2.75
N GLY A 354 -29.32 -0.65 2.78
CA GLY A 354 -28.89 0.08 3.98
C GLY A 354 -29.58 1.42 4.21
N LEU A 355 -30.45 1.85 3.29
CA LEU A 355 -31.11 3.16 3.37
C LEU A 355 -32.33 3.12 4.29
N THR A 356 -32.52 4.18 5.08
CA THR A 356 -33.72 4.38 5.89
C THR A 356 -34.94 4.68 5.00
N LEU A 357 -36.15 4.55 5.55
CA LEU A 357 -37.38 4.86 4.82
C LEU A 357 -37.40 6.30 4.29
N GLN A 358 -36.91 7.26 5.07
CA GLN A 358 -36.75 8.66 4.65
C GLN A 358 -35.75 8.77 3.50
N GLN A 359 -34.58 8.13 3.60
CA GLN A 359 -33.57 8.15 2.54
C GLN A 359 -34.07 7.51 1.24
N ILE A 360 -34.86 6.43 1.31
CA ILE A 360 -35.51 5.84 0.13
C ILE A 360 -36.48 6.84 -0.52
N ASN A 361 -37.30 7.51 0.28
CA ASN A 361 -38.23 8.53 -0.23
C ASN A 361 -37.48 9.71 -0.86
N TYR A 362 -36.43 10.21 -0.21
CA TYR A 362 -35.63 11.32 -0.72
C TYR A 362 -34.86 10.93 -1.98
N ALA A 363 -34.27 9.73 -2.04
CA ALA A 363 -33.57 9.23 -3.22
C ALA A 363 -34.50 9.05 -4.42
N LYS A 364 -35.75 8.63 -4.17
CA LYS A 364 -36.79 8.60 -5.20
C LYS A 364 -37.08 10.01 -5.72
N ASN A 365 -37.26 10.98 -4.81
CA ASN A 365 -37.54 12.37 -5.16
C ASN A 365 -36.34 13.09 -5.82
N GLU A 366 -35.11 12.65 -5.52
CA GLU A 366 -33.88 13.17 -6.12
C GLU A 366 -33.88 12.98 -7.64
N ILE A 367 -34.37 11.84 -8.14
CA ILE A 367 -34.51 11.58 -9.57
C ILE A 367 -35.34 12.70 -10.24
N TYR A 368 -36.44 13.11 -9.62
CA TYR A 368 -37.27 14.20 -10.15
C TYR A 368 -36.64 15.59 -9.94
N ALA A 369 -35.97 15.79 -8.81
CA ALA A 369 -35.29 17.05 -8.48
C ALA A 369 -34.17 17.38 -9.48
N ARG A 370 -33.46 16.36 -10.00
CA ARG A 370 -32.42 16.52 -11.05
C ARG A 370 -32.96 17.19 -12.31
N HIS A 371 -34.26 17.06 -12.57
CA HIS A 371 -34.97 17.68 -13.70
C HIS A 371 -35.74 18.94 -13.32
N GLY A 372 -35.44 19.53 -12.16
CA GLY A 372 -35.96 20.83 -11.74
C GLY A 372 -37.40 20.82 -11.22
N ARG A 373 -37.95 19.65 -10.86
CA ARG A 373 -39.28 19.53 -10.24
C ARG A 373 -39.29 20.14 -8.84
N LYS A 374 -40.21 21.07 -8.59
CA LYS A 374 -40.53 21.60 -7.26
C LYS A 374 -41.39 20.63 -6.45
N PHE A 375 -41.34 20.77 -5.13
CA PHE A 375 -42.06 19.91 -4.20
C PHE A 375 -43.08 20.73 -3.40
N GLN A 376 -44.28 20.16 -3.22
CA GLN A 376 -45.33 20.78 -2.39
C GLN A 376 -45.04 20.61 -0.89
N SER A 377 -44.34 19.53 -0.53
CA SER A 377 -43.88 19.29 0.84
C SER A 377 -42.77 20.27 1.20
N ALA A 378 -42.88 20.90 2.36
CA ALA A 378 -41.87 21.83 2.87
C ALA A 378 -40.57 21.08 3.22
N GLU A 379 -40.69 19.88 3.78
CA GLU A 379 -39.57 18.98 4.08
C GLU A 379 -38.71 18.73 2.83
N LEU A 380 -39.33 18.23 1.74
CA LEU A 380 -38.60 17.95 0.49
C LEU A 380 -38.09 19.23 -0.16
N GLN A 381 -38.91 20.29 -0.20
CA GLN A 381 -38.49 21.53 -0.84
C GLN A 381 -37.29 22.17 -0.11
N ASN A 382 -37.28 22.16 1.22
CA ASN A 382 -36.16 22.66 2.01
C ASN A 382 -34.91 21.78 1.84
N TYR A 383 -35.09 20.46 1.85
CA TYR A 383 -34.00 19.52 1.61
C TYR A 383 -33.32 19.77 0.25
N PHE A 384 -34.07 19.82 -0.85
CA PHE A 384 -33.48 20.02 -2.17
C PHE A 384 -32.98 21.44 -2.37
N ASN A 385 -33.61 22.47 -1.79
CA ASN A 385 -33.07 23.84 -1.80
C ASN A 385 -31.69 23.96 -1.14
N SER A 386 -31.35 23.04 -0.22
CA SER A 386 -30.02 22.98 0.41
C SER A 386 -28.94 22.35 -0.49
N LYS A 387 -29.30 21.75 -1.62
CA LYS A 387 -28.36 21.08 -2.53
C LYS A 387 -27.88 22.03 -3.61
N SER A 388 -26.56 22.11 -3.82
CA SER A 388 -25.98 23.05 -4.78
C SER A 388 -26.39 22.78 -6.23
N TRP A 389 -26.68 21.51 -6.55
CA TRP A 389 -27.07 21.06 -7.88
C TRP A 389 -28.55 21.29 -8.22
N TYR A 390 -29.41 21.56 -7.22
CA TYR A 390 -30.84 21.62 -7.44
C TYR A 390 -31.30 23.01 -7.89
N SER A 391 -32.09 23.02 -8.96
CA SER A 391 -32.74 24.24 -9.47
C SER A 391 -34.23 23.98 -9.73
N GLY A 392 -35.06 24.20 -8.71
CA GLY A 392 -36.51 24.05 -8.80
C GLY A 392 -37.15 25.10 -9.70
N THR A 393 -37.46 24.75 -10.95
CA THR A 393 -38.02 25.66 -11.96
C THR A 393 -39.40 25.21 -12.47
N ILE A 394 -39.74 23.93 -12.31
CA ILE A 394 -40.98 23.32 -12.82
C ILE A 394 -41.91 23.01 -11.64
N GLU A 395 -43.13 23.52 -11.67
CA GLU A 395 -44.11 23.19 -10.62
C GLU A 395 -44.46 21.70 -10.64
N ALA A 396 -44.79 21.14 -9.47
CA ALA A 396 -45.07 19.71 -9.34
C ALA A 396 -46.18 19.20 -10.28
N ALA A 397 -47.15 20.06 -10.59
CA ALA A 397 -48.29 19.76 -11.46
C ALA A 397 -47.95 19.83 -12.96
N ASP A 398 -46.87 20.54 -13.32
CA ASP A 398 -46.46 20.78 -14.71
C ASP A 398 -45.27 19.90 -15.13
N PHE A 399 -44.81 19.01 -14.23
CA PHE A 399 -43.69 18.12 -14.50
C PHE A 399 -44.06 17.03 -15.50
N ASP A 400 -43.30 16.94 -16.59
CA ASP A 400 -43.47 15.90 -17.61
C ASP A 400 -42.49 14.74 -17.37
N GLU A 401 -43.01 13.56 -17.03
CA GLU A 401 -42.21 12.34 -16.83
C GLU A 401 -41.48 11.86 -18.10
N SER A 402 -41.81 12.41 -19.27
CA SER A 402 -41.10 12.11 -20.52
C SER A 402 -39.62 12.51 -20.49
N VAL A 403 -39.25 13.47 -19.64
CA VAL A 403 -37.85 13.91 -19.47
C VAL A 403 -36.96 12.87 -18.80
N LEU A 404 -37.56 11.93 -18.06
CA LEU A 404 -36.82 10.87 -17.37
C LEU A 404 -36.32 9.82 -18.36
N ASN A 405 -35.07 9.39 -18.18
CA ASN A 405 -34.47 8.32 -18.96
C ASN A 405 -34.92 6.92 -18.47
N ASP A 406 -34.54 5.88 -19.21
CA ASP A 406 -34.96 4.50 -18.90
C ASP A 406 -34.42 3.98 -17.54
N PHE A 407 -33.23 4.41 -17.12
CA PHE A 407 -32.67 4.06 -15.81
C PHE A 407 -33.45 4.76 -14.70
N GLU A 408 -33.68 6.06 -14.83
CA GLU A 408 -34.39 6.89 -13.85
C GLU A 408 -35.81 6.37 -13.60
N LYS A 409 -36.55 6.02 -14.66
CA LYS A 409 -37.89 5.43 -14.54
C LYS A 409 -37.86 4.10 -13.78
N LYS A 410 -36.94 3.21 -14.14
CA LYS A 410 -36.82 1.89 -13.48
C LYS A 410 -36.35 2.00 -12.03
N ASN A 411 -35.46 2.92 -11.75
CA ASN A 411 -34.94 3.16 -10.40
C ASN A 411 -35.99 3.82 -9.51
N ALA A 412 -36.79 4.76 -10.03
CA ALA A 412 -37.92 5.33 -9.31
C ALA A 412 -38.98 4.27 -8.97
N GLU A 413 -39.28 3.35 -9.89
CA GLU A 413 -40.16 2.20 -9.64
C GLU A 413 -39.61 1.28 -8.54
N LEU A 414 -38.31 0.95 -8.58
CA LEU A 414 -37.65 0.14 -7.56
C LEU A 414 -37.73 0.80 -6.18
N LEU A 415 -37.36 2.08 -6.09
CA LEU A 415 -37.38 2.84 -4.83
C LEU A 415 -38.80 2.99 -4.28
N SER A 416 -39.79 3.25 -5.14
CA SER A 416 -41.20 3.28 -4.74
C SER A 416 -41.64 1.92 -4.20
N SER A 417 -41.28 0.83 -4.87
CA SER A 417 -41.62 -0.53 -4.42
C SER A 417 -40.98 -0.85 -3.07
N LYS A 418 -39.71 -0.46 -2.88
CA LYS A 418 -38.99 -0.63 -1.62
C LYS A 418 -39.66 0.17 -0.50
N GLU A 419 -40.00 1.43 -0.74
CA GLU A 419 -40.68 2.29 0.24
C GLU A 419 -41.98 1.66 0.76
N PHE A 420 -42.87 1.24 -0.14
CA PHE A 420 -44.14 0.60 0.25
C PHE A 420 -43.97 -0.79 0.86
N SER A 421 -42.86 -1.48 0.59
CA SER A 421 -42.52 -2.75 1.24
C SER A 421 -42.06 -2.55 2.70
N MET A 422 -41.43 -1.42 2.99
CA MET A 422 -40.95 -1.07 4.34
C MET A 422 -42.08 -0.51 5.20
N GLU A 423 -42.92 0.36 4.64
CA GLU A 423 -44.10 0.89 5.29
C GLU A 423 -45.26 0.97 4.29
N SER A 424 -46.37 0.27 4.56
CA SER A 424 -47.52 0.18 3.65
C SER A 424 -48.16 1.53 3.31
N GLY A 425 -47.96 2.54 4.16
CA GLY A 425 -48.41 3.91 3.95
C GLY A 425 -47.40 4.82 3.24
N GLY A 426 -46.21 4.31 2.89
CA GLY A 426 -45.06 5.09 2.44
C GLY A 426 -44.52 6.03 3.52
N TYR A 427 -43.44 6.73 3.21
CA TYR A 427 -42.92 7.76 4.10
C TYR A 427 -43.91 8.92 4.21
N LYS A 428 -44.13 9.41 5.43
CA LYS A 428 -45.01 10.55 5.70
C LYS A 428 -44.18 11.82 5.70
N LEU A 429 -44.46 12.70 4.74
CA LEU A 429 -43.83 14.00 4.61
C LEU A 429 -44.45 15.01 5.59
N ASP A 430 -43.64 15.97 6.03
CA ASP A 430 -44.04 17.10 6.86
C ASP A 430 -44.64 16.71 8.23
N GLN A 431 -44.01 15.71 8.89
CA GLN A 431 -44.42 15.24 10.22
C GLN A 431 -44.18 16.24 11.36
#